data_AF-V6H7P6-F1
#
_entry.id   AF-V6H7P6-F1
#
_cell.length_a   1.000
_cell.length_b   1.000
_cell.length_c   1.000
_cell.angle_alpha   90.00
_cell.angle_beta   90.00
_cell.angle_gamma   90.00
#
_symmetry.space_group_name_H-M   'P 1'
#
loop_
_entity.id
_entity.type
_entity.pdbx_description
1 polymer ?
#
loop_
_entity_poly.entity_id
_entity_poly.type
_entity_poly.pdbx_seq_one_letter_code
_entity_poly.pdbx_strand_id
1 'polypeptide(L)'
;MNRGGFMKRLILIGGLFLTLPVFSGEIYVTDGHLQSPDLKVYFTKSKSDADIVVYVTKHRYDAKGKDEIWYYTKHSSDANAKVSVTSSKSSADLIAYITKYKTDAGWKKSNRYRGRLN
;
A
#
# COMPACT_ATOMS: atom_id res chain seq x y z
N MET A 1 -1.25 12.27 68.45
CA MET A 1 -2.69 12.10 68.17
C MET A 1 -2.83 11.74 66.69
N ASN A 2 -3.22 10.50 66.41
CA ASN A 2 -3.34 9.91 65.09
C ASN A 2 -4.73 10.24 64.51
N ARG A 3 -4.84 10.81 63.31
CA ARG A 3 -6.07 10.76 62.49
C ARG A 3 -5.68 10.72 61.01
N GLY A 4 -5.97 9.58 60.40
CA GLY A 4 -5.74 9.31 58.99
C GLY A 4 -6.68 10.05 58.04
N GLY A 5 -6.31 10.05 56.77
CA GLY A 5 -7.12 10.52 55.66
C GLY A 5 -6.64 9.86 54.37
N PHE A 6 -7.25 8.72 54.04
CA PHE A 6 -7.08 7.99 52.79
C PHE A 6 -7.90 8.72 51.71
N MET A 7 -7.30 9.34 50.68
CA MET A 7 -8.04 9.68 49.45
C MET A 7 -7.17 9.88 48.20
N LYS A 8 -7.12 8.79 47.41
CA LYS A 8 -7.38 8.70 45.96
C LYS A 8 -6.72 9.71 45.00
N ARG A 9 -5.71 9.17 44.29
CA ARG A 9 -5.20 9.47 42.94
C ARG A 9 -6.14 10.28 42.05
N LEU A 10 -5.56 11.20 41.27
CA LEU A 10 -5.93 11.46 39.87
C LEU A 10 -4.75 12.15 39.16
N ILE A 11 -3.77 11.35 38.74
CA ILE A 11 -2.83 11.79 37.71
C ILE A 11 -3.63 11.73 36.40
N LEU A 12 -4.09 12.87 35.91
CA LEU A 12 -4.66 13.03 34.57
C LEU A 12 -3.51 12.98 33.55
N ILE A 13 -2.99 11.79 33.26
CA ILE A 13 -2.27 11.56 32.00
C ILE A 13 -3.35 11.32 30.95
N GLY A 14 -3.86 12.41 30.38
CA GLY A 14 -4.62 12.37 29.14
C GLY A 14 -3.68 11.95 28.02
N GLY A 15 -3.55 10.63 27.81
CA GLY A 15 -2.83 10.09 26.67
C GLY A 15 -3.60 10.46 25.41
N LEU A 16 -3.10 11.46 24.67
CA LEU A 16 -3.49 11.70 23.29
C LEU A 16 -3.11 10.44 22.50
N PHE A 17 -4.03 9.51 22.34
CA PHE A 17 -3.89 8.38 21.43
C PHE A 17 -3.84 8.96 20.02
N LEU A 18 -2.63 9.25 19.56
CA LEU A 18 -2.37 9.62 18.17
C LEU A 18 -2.65 8.36 17.35
N THR A 19 -3.84 8.28 16.74
CA THR A 19 -4.16 7.19 15.83
C THR A 19 -3.28 7.34 14.60
N LEU A 20 -2.19 6.59 14.55
CA LEU A 20 -1.40 6.50 13.33
C LEU A 20 -2.24 5.78 12.26
N PRO A 21 -2.29 6.30 11.02
CA PRO A 21 -2.98 5.60 9.95
C PRO A 21 -2.35 4.22 9.76
N VAL A 22 -3.17 3.17 9.89
CA VAL A 22 -2.74 1.80 9.66
C VAL A 22 -2.79 1.57 8.15
N PHE A 23 -1.64 1.73 7.51
CA PHE A 23 -1.45 1.32 6.11
C PHE A 23 -1.54 -0.21 6.02
N SER A 24 -2.23 -0.71 5.01
CA SER A 24 -2.64 -2.11 4.95
C SER A 24 -2.24 -2.81 3.63
N GLY A 25 -1.58 -2.09 2.71
CA GLY A 25 -1.02 -2.65 1.48
C GLY A 25 -2.06 -3.08 0.44
N GLU A 26 -3.27 -2.54 0.49
CA GLU A 26 -4.33 -2.89 -0.46
C GLU A 26 -4.23 -2.08 -1.75
N ILE A 27 -4.28 -2.77 -2.88
CA ILE A 27 -4.30 -2.15 -4.20
C ILE A 27 -5.66 -2.42 -4.83
N TYR A 28 -6.38 -1.37 -5.20
CA TYR A 28 -7.57 -1.52 -6.03
C TYR A 28 -7.16 -1.42 -7.49
N VAL A 29 -7.25 -2.53 -8.22
CA VAL A 29 -6.94 -2.57 -9.65
C VAL A 29 -8.23 -2.68 -10.44
N THR A 30 -8.36 -1.86 -11.48
CA THR A 30 -9.47 -1.99 -12.44
C THR A 30 -8.98 -1.91 -13.87
N ASP A 31 -9.55 -2.76 -14.71
CA ASP A 31 -9.35 -2.78 -16.15
C ASP A 31 -10.22 -1.68 -16.76
N GLY A 32 -9.71 -0.44 -16.76
CA GLY A 32 -10.43 0.69 -17.33
C GLY A 32 -10.03 2.04 -16.74
N HIS A 33 -10.63 3.09 -17.29
CA HIS A 33 -10.39 4.47 -16.85
C HIS A 33 -11.13 4.75 -15.53
N LEU A 34 -10.40 4.78 -14.42
CA LEU A 34 -10.89 5.41 -13.20
C LEU A 34 -11.04 6.91 -13.44
N GLN A 35 -12.06 7.55 -12.87
CA GLN A 35 -12.17 9.01 -12.93
C GLN A 35 -11.04 9.71 -12.16
N SER A 36 -10.56 9.09 -11.08
CA SER A 36 -9.45 9.62 -10.25
C SER A 36 -8.56 8.48 -9.75
N PRO A 37 -7.73 7.86 -10.61
CA PRO A 37 -6.70 6.92 -10.17
C PRO A 37 -5.52 7.65 -9.54
N ASP A 38 -4.83 6.97 -8.62
CA ASP A 38 -3.57 7.45 -8.06
C ASP A 38 -2.40 7.26 -9.04
N LEU A 39 -2.48 6.21 -9.87
CA LEU A 39 -1.55 5.98 -10.98
C LEU A 39 -2.14 5.09 -12.10
N LYS A 40 -1.62 5.27 -13.31
CA LYS A 40 -1.84 4.39 -14.46
C LYS A 40 -0.71 3.37 -14.60
N VAL A 41 -1.06 2.10 -14.65
CA VAL A 41 -0.08 0.99 -14.72
C VAL A 41 -0.19 0.29 -16.07
N TYR A 42 0.95 0.10 -16.72
CA TYR A 42 1.09 -0.81 -17.86
C TYR A 42 1.75 -2.11 -17.39
N PHE A 43 1.04 -3.22 -17.56
CA PHE A 43 1.60 -4.54 -17.27
C PHE A 43 2.41 -5.06 -18.46
N THR A 44 3.73 -5.07 -18.31
CA THR A 44 4.64 -5.61 -19.35
C THR A 44 4.73 -7.12 -19.29
N LYS A 45 5.00 -7.75 -20.44
CA LYS A 45 5.32 -9.18 -20.55
C LYS A 45 6.79 -9.48 -20.26
N SER A 46 7.65 -8.46 -20.24
CA SER A 46 9.10 -8.60 -20.06
C SER A 46 9.55 -8.03 -18.72
N LYS A 47 10.20 -8.85 -17.90
CA LYS A 47 10.72 -8.45 -16.58
C LYS A 47 11.78 -7.33 -16.67
N SER A 48 12.57 -7.31 -17.75
CA SER A 48 13.63 -6.30 -17.95
C SER A 48 13.11 -4.90 -18.27
N ASP A 49 11.91 -4.80 -18.85
CA ASP A 49 11.26 -3.52 -19.15
C ASP A 49 10.67 -2.84 -17.92
N ALA A 50 10.43 -3.62 -16.86
CA ALA A 50 9.67 -3.19 -15.70
C ALA A 50 10.42 -2.15 -14.86
N ASP A 51 9.66 -1.20 -14.31
CA ASP A 51 10.15 -0.32 -13.25
C ASP A 51 10.04 -1.02 -11.89
N ILE A 52 9.01 -1.86 -11.72
CA ILE A 52 8.77 -2.70 -10.54
C ILE A 52 8.34 -4.11 -10.95
N VAL A 53 8.86 -5.10 -10.24
CA VAL A 53 8.34 -6.47 -10.28
C VAL A 53 7.39 -6.66 -9.11
N VAL A 54 6.14 -7.03 -9.40
CA VAL A 54 5.06 -7.16 -8.42
C VAL A 54 4.75 -8.63 -8.19
N TYR A 55 4.65 -9.03 -6.93
CA TYR A 55 4.07 -10.30 -6.54
C TYR A 55 2.66 -10.06 -5.98
N VAL A 56 1.65 -10.70 -6.56
CA VAL A 56 0.27 -10.60 -6.08
C VAL A 56 0.02 -11.69 -5.04
N THR A 57 -0.18 -11.28 -3.79
CA THR A 57 -0.44 -12.20 -2.67
C THR A 57 -1.93 -12.46 -2.48
N LYS A 58 -2.26 -13.58 -1.83
CA LYS A 58 -3.61 -13.89 -1.35
C LYS A 58 -3.86 -13.38 0.08
N HIS A 59 -2.84 -12.88 0.76
CA HIS A 59 -2.91 -12.47 2.17
C HIS A 59 -2.59 -10.99 2.32
N ARG A 60 -3.57 -10.20 2.76
CA ARG A 60 -3.47 -8.75 3.01
C ARG A 60 -2.21 -8.35 3.78
N TYR A 61 -1.92 -9.06 4.87
CA TYR A 61 -0.75 -8.81 5.73
C TYR A 61 0.59 -8.84 4.97
N ASP A 62 0.74 -9.66 3.93
CA ASP A 62 2.00 -9.75 3.19
C ASP A 62 2.33 -8.46 2.43
N ALA A 63 1.29 -7.73 1.99
CA ALA A 63 1.39 -6.50 1.22
C ALA A 63 1.67 -5.27 2.09
N LYS A 64 1.31 -5.32 3.39
CA LYS A 64 1.50 -4.21 4.31
C LYS A 64 2.95 -3.70 4.32
N GLY A 65 3.10 -2.40 4.05
CA GLY A 65 4.39 -1.72 4.06
C GLY A 65 5.34 -2.13 2.93
N LYS A 66 4.86 -2.78 1.86
CA LYS A 66 5.68 -3.21 0.72
C LYS A 66 5.06 -2.74 -0.59
N ASP A 67 5.80 -1.97 -1.38
CA ASP A 67 5.28 -1.48 -2.67
C ASP A 67 5.20 -2.59 -3.72
N GLU A 68 6.02 -3.63 -3.59
CA GLU A 68 6.20 -4.69 -4.57
C GLU A 68 5.29 -5.90 -4.31
N ILE A 69 4.59 -5.94 -3.18
CA ILE A 69 3.67 -7.02 -2.83
C ILE A 69 2.26 -6.45 -2.85
N TRP A 70 1.44 -6.90 -3.80
CA TRP A 70 0.10 -6.34 -3.99
C TRP A 70 -0.97 -7.32 -3.49
N TYR A 71 -1.92 -6.81 -2.73
CA TYR A 71 -3.16 -7.52 -2.43
C TYR A 71 -4.33 -6.80 -3.09
N TYR A 72 -5.04 -7.49 -3.98
CA TYR A 72 -6.16 -6.90 -4.71
C TYR A 72 -7.43 -6.87 -3.85
N THR A 73 -7.91 -5.65 -3.59
CA THR A 73 -9.22 -5.44 -2.98
C THR A 73 -10.29 -5.20 -4.04
N LYS A 74 -11.53 -5.56 -3.73
CA LYS A 74 -12.71 -5.26 -4.55
C LYS A 74 -13.32 -3.90 -4.24
N HIS A 75 -12.92 -3.26 -3.14
CA HIS A 75 -13.48 -2.00 -2.68
C HIS A 75 -12.43 -0.90 -2.73
N SER A 76 -12.69 0.15 -3.52
CA SER A 76 -11.74 1.26 -3.68
C SER A 76 -11.55 2.11 -2.41
N SER A 77 -12.49 2.03 -1.45
CA SER A 77 -12.40 2.67 -0.13
C SER A 77 -11.31 2.07 0.76
N ASP A 78 -10.98 0.80 0.53
CA ASP A 78 -10.07 0.04 1.38
C ASP A 78 -8.63 0.09 0.85
N ALA A 79 -8.45 0.65 -0.35
CA ALA A 79 -7.16 0.64 -1.04
C ALA A 79 -6.27 1.81 -0.60
N ASN A 80 -5.00 1.48 -0.40
CA ASN A 80 -3.90 2.44 -0.26
C ASN A 80 -3.61 3.15 -1.59
N ALA A 81 -3.79 2.44 -2.72
CA ALA A 81 -3.65 2.99 -4.06
C ALA A 81 -4.69 2.44 -5.02
N LYS A 82 -5.26 3.33 -5.84
CA LYS A 82 -6.18 3.04 -6.94
C LYS A 82 -5.41 3.04 -8.25
N VAL A 83 -5.29 1.86 -8.85
CA VAL A 83 -4.55 1.63 -10.08
C VAL A 83 -5.53 1.49 -11.25
N SER A 84 -5.32 2.32 -12.27
CA SER A 84 -5.99 2.17 -13.57
C SER A 84 -5.05 1.46 -14.54
N VAL A 85 -5.49 0.35 -15.13
CA VAL A 85 -4.67 -0.39 -16.10
C VAL A 85 -4.77 0.26 -17.48
N THR A 86 -3.62 0.48 -18.13
CA THR A 86 -3.54 0.97 -19.51
C THR A 86 -2.88 -0.07 -20.41
N SER A 87 -3.29 -0.12 -21.68
CA SER A 87 -2.67 -0.93 -22.73
C SER A 87 -1.49 -0.23 -23.42
N SER A 88 -1.25 1.05 -23.12
CA SER A 88 -0.18 1.84 -23.75
C SER A 88 0.93 2.19 -22.77
N LYS A 89 2.14 1.70 -23.05
CA LYS A 89 3.36 1.93 -22.25
C LYS A 89 3.68 3.43 -22.10
N SER A 90 3.49 4.22 -23.16
CA SER A 90 3.81 5.65 -23.15
C SER A 90 2.85 6.50 -22.31
N SER A 91 1.65 5.98 -22.04
CA SER A 91 0.64 6.65 -21.21
C SER A 91 0.69 6.25 -19.73
N ALA A 92 1.59 5.33 -19.37
CA ALA A 92 1.67 4.76 -18.04
C ALA A 92 2.59 5.60 -17.13
N ASP A 93 2.17 5.73 -15.88
CA ASP A 93 2.99 6.32 -14.82
C ASP A 93 3.99 5.30 -14.24
N LEU A 94 3.66 4.01 -14.37
CA LEU A 94 4.44 2.89 -13.84
C LEU A 94 4.35 1.67 -14.77
N ILE A 95 5.49 1.08 -15.12
CA ILE A 95 5.55 -0.19 -15.84
C ILE A 95 5.77 -1.32 -14.83
N ALA A 96 4.79 -2.20 -14.69
CA ALA A 96 4.84 -3.32 -13.74
C ALA A 96 4.96 -4.67 -14.46
N TYR A 97 5.72 -5.60 -13.87
CA TYR A 97 5.74 -7.00 -14.29
C TYR A 97 5.24 -7.88 -13.15
N ILE A 98 4.23 -8.74 -13.40
CA ILE A 98 3.71 -9.66 -12.39
C ILE A 98 4.57 -10.93 -12.36
N THR A 99 5.18 -11.23 -11.22
CA THR A 99 5.93 -12.46 -10.99
C THR A 99 5.11 -13.49 -10.19
N LYS A 100 5.46 -14.77 -10.37
CA LYS A 100 4.94 -15.87 -9.55
C LYS A 100 5.72 -16.07 -8.24
N TYR A 101 6.91 -15.48 -8.12
CA TYR A 101 7.81 -15.71 -6.99
C TYR A 101 7.97 -14.44 -6.15
N LYS A 102 7.64 -14.51 -4.86
CA LYS A 102 7.77 -13.37 -3.92
C LYS A 102 9.20 -12.84 -3.86
N THR A 103 10.21 -13.71 -3.97
CA THR A 103 11.64 -13.35 -3.95
C THR A 103 12.10 -12.51 -5.14
N ASP A 104 11.32 -12.49 -6.22
CA ASP A 104 11.62 -11.70 -7.41
C ASP A 104 11.08 -10.26 -7.35
N ALA A 105 10.17 -10.02 -6.41
CA ALA A 105 9.47 -8.76 -6.26
C ALA A 105 10.44 -7.66 -5.84
N GLY A 106 10.22 -6.46 -6.36
CA GLY A 106 11.00 -5.29 -6.00
C GLY A 106 11.15 -4.29 -7.14
N TRP A 107 11.53 -3.08 -6.76
CA TRP A 107 11.88 -2.01 -7.68
C TRP A 107 13.12 -2.37 -8.50
N LYS A 108 13.03 -2.19 -9.82
CA LYS A 108 14.14 -2.34 -10.78
C LYS A 108 14.72 -1.00 -11.22
N LYS A 109 13.89 0.05 -11.18
CA LYS A 109 14.30 1.43 -11.48
C LYS A 109 13.85 2.36 -10.37
N SER A 110 14.52 3.51 -10.25
CA SER A 110 14.03 4.59 -9.40
C SER A 110 12.74 5.16 -9.99
N ASN A 111 11.75 5.42 -9.14
CA ASN A 111 10.45 5.95 -9.56
C ASN A 111 9.85 6.78 -8.41
N ARG A 112 9.11 7.84 -8.74
CA ARG A 112 8.42 8.74 -7.79
C ARG A 112 7.39 8.05 -6.88
N TYR A 113 6.91 6.85 -7.25
CA TYR A 113 5.94 6.07 -6.47
C TYR A 113 6.57 5.14 -5.42
N ARG A 114 7.91 5.06 -5.36
CA ARG A 114 8.61 4.26 -4.35
C ARG A 114 8.31 4.78 -2.94
N GLY A 115 7.88 3.88 -2.07
CA GLY A 115 7.43 4.12 -0.69
C GLY A 115 6.03 4.71 -0.57
N ARG A 116 5.23 4.68 -1.64
CA ARG A 116 3.91 5.36 -1.71
C ARG A 116 2.76 4.44 -2.11
N LEU A 117 3.00 3.15 -2.35
CA LEU A 117 1.98 2.21 -2.81
C LEU A 117 1.44 1.32 -1.69
N ASN A 118 1.91 1.48 -0.45
CA ASN A 118 1.70 0.52 0.64
C ASN A 118 0.87 1.03 1.82
#